data_AF-A0A6A4ZFU4-F1
#
_entry.id   AF-A0A6A4ZFU4-F1
#
_cell.length_a   1.000
_cell.length_b   1.000
_cell.length_c   1.000
_cell.angle_alpha   90.00
_cell.angle_beta   90.00
_cell.angle_gamma   90.00
#
_symmetry.space_group_name_H-M   'P 1'
#
loop_
_entity.id
_entity.type
_entity.pdbx_description
1 polymer ?
#
loop_
_entity_poly.entity_id
_entity_poly.type
_entity_poly.pdbx_seq_one_letter_code
_entity_poly.pdbx_strand_id
1 'polypeptide(L)'
;MPKLFCVVVGHEGSPFSVNIAADETVDDLKKKIKMEKEYQFPADELQLYRVDGLAQDEDEQFVYKGTTIDMTTCSLDFFGEDKAKMPPLSLISERF
;
A
#
# COMPACT_ATOMS: atom_id res chain seq x y z
N MET A 1 5.24 13.05 10.96
CA MET A 1 5.54 11.97 10.00
C MET A 1 4.30 11.11 9.89
N PRO A 2 3.61 11.12 8.74
CA PRO A 2 2.49 10.21 8.53
C PRO A 2 2.97 8.75 8.59
N LYS A 3 2.08 7.88 9.07
CA LYS A 3 2.28 6.44 9.06
C LYS A 3 1.39 5.87 7.98
N LEU A 4 1.99 5.26 6.96
CA LEU A 4 1.25 4.57 5.92
C LEU A 4 1.06 3.12 6.34
N PHE A 5 -0.13 2.58 6.09
CA PHE A 5 -0.41 1.16 6.23
C PHE A 5 -0.41 0.53 4.86
N CYS A 6 0.44 -0.48 4.68
CA CYS A 6 0.63 -1.20 3.44
C CYS A 6 0.10 -2.62 3.60
N VAL A 7 -0.48 -3.15 2.53
CA VAL A 7 -0.96 -4.54 2.44
C VAL A 7 -0.47 -5.14 1.13
N VAL A 8 -0.12 -6.42 1.16
CA VAL A 8 0.23 -7.19 -0.04
C VAL A 8 -1.03 -7.92 -0.48
N VAL A 9 -1.48 -7.61 -1.69
CA VAL A 9 -2.68 -8.24 -2.28
C VAL A 9 -2.37 -9.68 -2.68
N GLY A 10 -3.30 -10.61 -2.43
CA GLY A 10 -3.16 -12.02 -2.82
C GLY A 10 -2.19 -12.82 -1.95
N HIS A 11 -1.85 -12.31 -0.76
CA HIS A 11 -0.98 -12.98 0.19
C HIS A 11 -1.59 -12.96 1.59
N GLU A 12 -1.49 -14.05 2.33
CA GLU A 12 -1.87 -14.09 3.74
C GLU A 12 -0.93 -13.19 4.56
N GLY A 13 -1.47 -12.12 5.13
CA GLY A 13 -0.67 -11.23 5.96
C GLY A 13 -1.45 -10.04 6.49
N SER A 14 -1.12 -9.66 7.72
CA SER A 14 -1.62 -8.43 8.32
C SER A 14 -1.01 -7.20 7.62
N PRO A 15 -1.75 -6.07 7.59
CA PRO A 15 -1.19 -4.82 7.12
C PRO A 15 0.03 -4.45 7.97
N PHE A 16 1.05 -3.87 7.34
CA PHE A 16 2.26 -3.42 8.01
C PHE A 16 2.43 -1.92 7.83
N SER A 17 3.00 -1.27 8.84
CA SER A 17 3.12 0.18 8.84
C SER A 17 4.51 0.63 8.42
N VAL A 18 4.60 1.66 7.60
CA VAL A 18 5.86 2.31 7.21
C VAL A 18 5.81 3.79 7.57
N ASN A 19 6.86 4.26 8.23
CA ASN A 19 7.04 5.67 8.55
C ASN A 19 7.70 6.39 7.37
N ILE A 20 7.03 7.39 6.81
CA ILE A 20 7.55 8.18 5.70
C ILE A 20 7.16 9.65 5.85
N ALA A 21 8.07 10.54 5.50
CA ALA A 21 7.80 11.96 5.47
C ALA A 21 7.01 12.32 4.20
N ALA A 22 6.24 13.41 4.25
CA ALA A 22 5.35 13.79 3.15
C ALA A 22 6.13 14.34 1.94
N ASP A 23 7.35 14.84 2.18
CA ASP A 23 8.32 15.33 1.21
C ASP A 23 9.27 14.24 0.68
N GLU A 24 9.17 13.00 1.18
CA GLU A 24 9.86 11.86 0.58
C GLU A 24 9.11 11.35 -0.67
N THR A 25 9.83 10.62 -1.51
CA THR A 25 9.29 10.08 -2.77
C THR A 25 8.70 8.69 -2.61
N VAL A 26 7.96 8.24 -3.62
CA VAL A 26 7.51 6.85 -3.72
C VAL A 26 8.70 5.87 -3.83
N ASP A 27 9.82 6.28 -4.41
CA ASP A 27 11.05 5.47 -4.42
C ASP A 27 11.61 5.26 -3.01
N ASP A 28 11.60 6.30 -2.18
CA ASP A 28 11.97 6.19 -0.77
C ASP A 28 11.03 5.25 -0.01
N LEU A 29 9.71 5.31 -0.31
CA LEU A 29 8.72 4.39 0.24
C LEU A 29 9.05 2.93 -0.13
N LYS A 30 9.38 2.66 -1.39
CA LYS A 30 9.76 1.31 -1.85
C LYS A 30 10.98 0.79 -1.10
N LYS A 31 12.02 1.62 -0.92
CA LYS A 31 13.22 1.25 -0.17
C LYS A 31 12.90 0.91 1.29
N LYS A 32 12.03 1.69 1.93
CA LYS A 32 11.58 1.43 3.30
C LYS A 32 10.76 0.15 3.43
N ILE A 33 9.82 -0.09 2.52
CA ILE A 33 9.04 -1.34 2.48
C ILE A 33 9.97 -2.55 2.32
N LYS A 34 10.94 -2.47 1.39
CA LYS A 34 11.92 -3.54 1.20
C LYS A 34 12.70 -3.84 2.48
N MET A 35 13.12 -2.81 3.21
CA MET A 35 13.85 -2.97 4.48
C MET A 35 12.95 -3.58 5.56
N GLU A 36 11.72 -3.09 5.71
CA GLU A 36 10.75 -3.56 6.71
C GLU A 36 10.36 -5.03 6.49
N LYS A 37 10.22 -5.45 5.23
CA LYS A 37 9.82 -6.83 4.86
C LYS A 37 10.98 -7.75 4.53
N GLU A 38 12.22 -7.24 4.62
CA GLU A 38 13.45 -7.96 4.27
C GLU A 38 13.41 -8.60 2.86
N TYR A 39 12.76 -7.92 1.91
CA TYR A 39 12.68 -8.41 0.54
C TYR A 39 14.08 -8.48 -0.09
N GLN A 40 14.36 -9.62 -0.71
CA GLN A 40 15.67 -9.93 -1.32
C GLN A 40 15.82 -9.36 -2.73
N PHE A 41 14.71 -8.97 -3.36
CA PHE A 41 14.69 -8.37 -4.69
C PHE A 41 14.88 -6.84 -4.64
N PRO A 42 15.36 -6.19 -5.70
CA PRO A 42 15.54 -4.74 -5.78
C PRO A 42 14.27 -3.95 -5.48
N ALA A 43 14.40 -2.81 -4.79
CA ALA A 43 13.24 -2.01 -4.38
C ALA A 43 12.46 -1.46 -5.59
N ASP A 44 13.11 -1.21 -6.72
CA ASP A 44 12.51 -0.71 -7.95
C ASP A 44 11.52 -1.70 -8.59
N GLU A 45 11.67 -3.00 -8.33
CA GLU A 45 10.74 -4.04 -8.76
C GLU A 45 9.39 -3.99 -8.01
N LEU A 46 9.33 -3.34 -6.84
CA LEU A 46 8.06 -3.12 -6.13
C LEU A 46 7.12 -2.24 -6.97
N GLN A 47 5.87 -2.67 -7.10
CA GLN A 47 4.81 -1.85 -7.67
C GLN A 47 3.84 -1.44 -6.57
N LEU A 48 3.73 -0.13 -6.35
CA LEU A 48 2.86 0.44 -5.33
C LEU A 48 1.64 1.07 -5.99
N TYR A 49 0.48 0.84 -5.37
CA TYR A 49 -0.80 1.38 -5.79
C TYR A 49 -1.50 1.99 -4.58
N ARG A 50 -2.09 3.16 -4.78
CA ARG A 50 -3.08 3.71 -3.84
C ARG A 50 -4.45 3.21 -4.27
N VAL A 51 -5.27 2.80 -3.31
CA VAL A 51 -6.66 2.39 -3.55
C VAL A 51 -7.58 3.35 -2.81
N ASP A 52 -8.45 4.03 -3.54
CA ASP A 52 -9.45 4.93 -2.97
C ASP A 52 -10.62 4.15 -2.37
N GLY A 53 -11.03 4.53 -1.16
CA GLY A 53 -12.14 3.88 -0.45
C GLY A 53 -11.78 2.55 0.23
N LEU A 54 -10.50 2.17 0.27
CA LEU A 54 -10.00 1.09 1.10
C LEU A 54 -9.63 1.60 2.50
N ALA A 55 -10.16 0.96 3.53
CA ALA A 55 -9.90 1.26 4.94
C ALA A 55 -9.82 -0.03 5.77
N GLN A 56 -9.46 0.10 7.04
CA GLN A 56 -9.69 -0.93 8.06
C GLN A 56 -10.78 -0.43 9.02
N ASP A 57 -11.70 -1.32 9.40
CA ASP A 57 -12.70 -1.05 10.43
C ASP A 57 -12.15 -1.30 11.85
N GLU A 58 -13.01 -1.14 12.86
CA GLU A 58 -12.64 -1.33 14.28
C GLU A 58 -12.25 -2.78 14.61
N ASP A 59 -12.67 -3.75 13.78
CA ASP A 59 -12.36 -5.17 13.91
C ASP A 59 -11.12 -5.57 13.09
N GLU A 60 -10.33 -4.59 12.63
CA GLU A 60 -9.12 -4.77 11.80
C GLU A 60 -9.40 -5.46 10.46
N GLN A 61 -10.65 -5.47 10.00
CA GLN A 61 -11.02 -6.05 8.72
C GLN A 61 -10.85 -5.01 7.60
N PHE A 62 -10.35 -5.47 6.46
CA PHE A 62 -10.28 -4.62 5.27
C PHE A 62 -11.68 -4.35 4.75
N VAL A 63 -12.04 -3.07 4.64
CA VAL A 63 -13.32 -2.62 4.10
C VAL A 63 -13.05 -1.79 2.87
N TYR A 64 -13.72 -2.14 1.78
CA TYR A 64 -13.67 -1.43 0.52
C TYR A 64 -15.06 -0.88 0.18
N LYS A 65 -15.20 0.44 0.13
CA LYS A 65 -16.47 1.14 -0.12
C LYS A 65 -17.64 0.63 0.76
N GLY A 66 -17.35 0.35 2.03
CA GLY A 66 -18.33 -0.16 3.01
C GLY A 66 -18.58 -1.67 2.96
N THR A 67 -17.85 -2.43 2.13
CA THR A 67 -17.95 -3.89 2.07
C THR A 67 -16.67 -4.52 2.60
N THR A 68 -16.79 -5.44 3.55
CA THR A 68 -15.66 -6.24 4.03
C THR A 68 -15.10 -7.08 2.89
N ILE A 69 -13.78 -7.03 2.71
CA ILE A 69 -13.05 -7.77 1.69
C ILE A 69 -11.94 -8.61 2.32
N ASP A 70 -11.75 -9.80 1.78
CA ASP A 70 -10.62 -10.65 2.11
C ASP A 70 -9.45 -10.35 1.17
N MET A 71 -8.42 -9.69 1.70
CA MET A 71 -7.22 -9.30 0.93
C MET A 71 -6.41 -10.50 0.43
N THR A 72 -6.60 -11.68 1.01
CA THR A 72 -5.86 -12.89 0.62
C THR A 72 -6.39 -13.49 -0.68
N THR A 73 -7.68 -13.32 -0.96
CA THR A 73 -8.34 -13.76 -2.20
C THR A 73 -8.57 -12.64 -3.21
N CYS A 74 -8.41 -11.38 -2.79
CA CYS A 74 -8.47 -10.24 -3.71
C CYS A 74 -7.27 -10.21 -4.65
N SER A 75 -7.51 -9.72 -5.86
CA SER A 75 -6.45 -9.34 -6.81
C SER A 75 -6.39 -7.83 -6.93
N LEU A 76 -5.30 -7.29 -7.46
CA LEU A 76 -5.21 -5.85 -7.69
C LEU A 76 -6.27 -5.39 -8.71
N ASP A 77 -6.69 -6.24 -9.66
CA ASP A 77 -7.71 -5.92 -10.67
C ASP A 77 -9.12 -5.78 -10.11
N PHE A 78 -9.38 -6.34 -8.93
CA PHE A 78 -10.62 -6.13 -8.19
C PHE A 78 -10.93 -4.64 -7.96
N PHE A 79 -9.91 -3.82 -7.74
CA PHE A 79 -10.06 -2.40 -7.45
C PHE A 79 -10.30 -1.53 -8.69
N GLY A 80 -10.26 -2.10 -9.91
CA GLY A 80 -10.68 -1.42 -11.13
C GLY A 80 -10.08 -0.01 -11.32
N GLU A 81 -10.95 0.99 -11.36
CA GLU A 81 -10.62 2.40 -11.57
C GLU A 81 -10.19 3.13 -10.29
N ASP A 82 -10.47 2.52 -9.13
CA ASP A 82 -10.20 3.09 -7.81
C ASP A 82 -8.74 2.87 -7.36
N LYS A 83 -7.95 2.13 -8.16
CA LYS A 83 -6.51 2.01 -7.96
C LYS A 83 -5.75 3.01 -8.84
N ALA A 84 -4.78 3.70 -8.23
CA ALA A 84 -3.83 4.55 -8.94
C ALA A 84 -2.41 4.04 -8.70
N LYS A 85 -1.69 3.72 -9.79
CA LYS A 85 -0.27 3.38 -9.72
C LYS A 85 0.52 4.58 -9.22
N MET A 86 1.40 4.36 -8.25
CA MET A 86 2.26 5.41 -7.69
C MET A 86 3.60 5.45 -8.44
N PRO A 87 3.91 6.52 -9.19
CA PRO A 87 5.19 6.66 -9.89
C PRO A 87 6.33 6.90 -8.90
N PRO A 88 7.53 6.33 -9.12
CA PRO A 88 8.66 6.43 -8.19
C PRO A 88 9.07 7.86 -7.82
N LEU A 89 8.98 8.79 -8.77
CA LEU A 89 9.43 10.18 -8.59
C LEU A 89 8.38 11.11 -7.98
N SER A 90 7.15 10.63 -7.73
CA SER A 90 6.13 11.45 -7.08
C SER A 90 6.41 11.59 -5.59
N LEU A 91 6.05 12.75 -5.03
CA LEU A 91 6.08 12.95 -3.60
C LEU A 91 4.93 12.20 -2.93
N ILE A 92 5.13 11.73 -1.71
CA ILE A 92 4.05 11.10 -0.93
C ILE A 92 2.90 12.08 -0.69
N SER A 93 3.21 13.36 -0.43
CA SER A 93 2.22 14.45 -0.30
C SER A 93 1.35 14.70 -1.54
N GLU A 94 1.80 14.30 -2.73
CA GLU A 94 1.00 14.44 -3.97
C GLU A 94 0.06 13.25 -4.18
N ARG A 95 0.23 12.19 -3.38
CA ARG A 95 -0.50 10.93 -3.54
C ARG A 95 -1.51 10.69 -2.43
N PHE A 96 -1.44 11.39 -1.29
CA PHE A 96 -2.33 11.23 -0.14
C PHE A 96 -2.80 12.57 0.43
#